data_AF-A0A1B6FWE8-F1
#
_entry.id   AF-A0A1B6FWE8-F1
#
_cell.length_a   1.000
_cell.length_b   1.000
_cell.length_c   1.000
_cell.angle_alpha   90.00
_cell.angle_beta   90.00
_cell.angle_gamma   90.00
#
_symmetry.space_group_name_H-M   'P 1'
#
loop_
_entity.id
_entity.type
_entity.pdbx_description
1 polymer ?
#
loop_
_entity_poly.entity_id
_entity_poly.type
_entity_poly.pdbx_seq_one_letter_code
_entity_poly.pdbx_strand_id
1 'polypeptide(L)'
;MTKRELFIGLVAFLIGVLEASEENIDIKAVDRNICEVLKKPTDGNVKEESGLMKNLQRYYEYLDNINDRIDRRWREEANVKRMLETIGKEGPQMVNVTIDSEAFKKAYEWDDDDVDTMKTTILGIKYMWDQVTRRTKFLSSKE
;
A
#
# COMPACT_ATOMS: atom_id res chain seq x y z
N MET A 1 5.67 29.01 28.03
CA MET A 1 5.26 27.89 27.16
C MET A 1 4.54 28.48 25.96
N THR A 2 5.19 28.48 24.80
CA THR A 2 4.67 29.17 23.61
C THR A 2 3.79 28.20 22.79
N LYS A 3 2.80 28.72 22.06
CA LYS A 3 1.86 27.92 21.21
C LYS A 3 2.57 26.95 20.24
N ARG A 4 3.85 27.16 19.95
CA ARG A 4 4.68 26.29 19.10
C ARG A 4 5.09 24.98 19.76
N GLU A 5 5.30 24.95 21.07
CA GLU A 5 5.73 23.73 21.78
C GLU A 5 4.58 22.73 21.94
N LEU A 6 3.35 23.23 22.10
CA LEU A 6 2.12 22.43 22.10
C LEU A 6 1.85 21.76 20.75
N PHE A 7 2.20 22.42 19.63
CA PHE A 7 2.00 21.87 18.29
C PHE A 7 2.97 20.73 17.97
N ILE A 8 4.23 20.85 18.37
CA ILE A 8 5.25 19.81 18.13
C ILE A 8 4.97 18.57 19.00
N GLY A 9 4.52 18.77 20.25
CA GLY A 9 4.10 17.67 21.12
C GLY A 9 2.89 16.89 20.57
N LEU A 10 1.92 17.58 19.96
CA LEU A 10 0.72 16.95 19.40
C LEU A 10 1.01 16.16 18.12
N VAL A 11 1.91 16.66 17.27
CA VAL A 11 2.36 15.95 16.05
C VAL A 11 3.18 14.71 16.42
N ALA A 12 4.06 14.79 17.42
CA ALA A 12 4.79 13.63 17.91
C ALA A 12 3.87 12.60 18.58
N PHE A 13 2.81 13.04 19.28
CA PHE A 13 1.82 12.14 19.87
C PHE A 13 0.96 11.45 18.80
N LEU A 14 0.60 12.13 17.70
CA LEU A 14 -0.13 11.51 16.59
C LEU A 14 0.72 10.52 15.78
N ILE A 15 2.04 10.77 15.63
CA ILE A 15 2.96 9.81 15.00
C ILE A 15 3.18 8.60 15.92
N GLY A 16 3.34 8.81 17.23
CA GLY A 16 3.54 7.72 18.20
C GLY A 16 2.28 6.88 18.50
N VAL A 17 1.07 7.45 18.40
CA VAL A 17 -0.18 6.69 18.56
C VAL A 17 -0.50 5.85 17.33
N LEU A 18 -0.01 6.21 16.14
CA LEU A 18 -0.16 5.38 14.94
C LEU A 18 0.68 4.09 15.02
N GLU A 19 1.78 4.09 15.78
CA GLU A 19 2.59 2.89 16.05
C GLU A 19 1.89 1.90 17.01
N ALA A 20 0.81 2.30 17.69
CA ALA A 20 0.16 1.50 18.74
C ALA A 20 -1.15 0.81 18.33
N SER A 21 -1.57 0.91 17.07
CA SER A 21 -2.58 0.00 16.52
C SER A 21 -1.93 -0.87 15.45
N GLU A 22 -1.29 -1.96 15.87
CA GLU A 22 -1.16 -3.16 15.03
C GLU A 22 -2.57 -3.73 14.77
N GLU A 23 -3.42 -2.99 14.05
CA GLU A 23 -4.49 -3.62 13.31
C GLU A 23 -3.80 -4.56 12.34
N ASN A 24 -4.06 -5.87 12.48
CA ASN A 24 -3.54 -6.88 11.58
C ASN A 24 -4.19 -6.62 10.20
N ILE A 25 -3.55 -5.78 9.40
CA ILE A 25 -4.06 -5.36 8.09
C ILE A 25 -4.19 -6.61 7.22
N ASP A 26 -5.41 -6.94 6.83
CA ASP A 26 -5.66 -7.97 5.82
C ASP A 26 -5.28 -7.43 4.44
N ILE A 27 -3.98 -7.53 4.13
CA ILE A 27 -3.42 -7.00 2.89
C ILE A 27 -4.00 -7.69 1.64
N LYS A 28 -4.51 -8.93 1.76
CA LYS A 28 -5.21 -9.61 0.66
C LYS A 28 -6.59 -9.00 0.41
N ALA A 29 -7.31 -8.64 1.46
CA ALA A 29 -8.57 -7.91 1.33
C ALA A 29 -8.33 -6.53 0.70
N VAL A 30 -7.26 -5.83 1.10
CA VAL A 30 -6.86 -4.55 0.49
C VAL A 30 -6.57 -4.72 -1.01
N ASP A 31 -5.74 -5.68 -1.41
CA ASP A 31 -5.44 -5.96 -2.83
C ASP A 31 -6.70 -6.25 -3.65
N ARG A 32 -7.59 -7.08 -3.09
CA ARG A 32 -8.84 -7.47 -3.73
C ARG A 32 -9.73 -6.27 -3.96
N ASN A 33 -9.91 -5.42 -2.95
CA ASN A 33 -10.71 -4.20 -3.07
C ASN A 33 -10.13 -3.27 -4.14
N ILE A 34 -8.80 -3.10 -4.19
CA ILE A 34 -8.14 -2.33 -5.26
C ILE A 34 -8.47 -2.95 -6.62
N CYS A 35 -8.28 -4.26 -6.78
CA CYS A 35 -8.55 -4.96 -8.04
C CYS A 35 -10.00 -4.83 -8.51
N GLU A 36 -10.97 -4.88 -7.59
CA GLU A 36 -12.40 -4.74 -7.90
C GLU A 36 -12.68 -3.36 -8.48
N VAL A 37 -12.16 -2.30 -7.84
CA VAL A 37 -12.34 -0.92 -8.32
C VAL A 37 -11.58 -0.68 -9.62
N LEU A 38 -10.32 -1.11 -9.72
CA LEU A 38 -9.49 -0.97 -10.95
C LEU A 38 -10.12 -1.61 -12.18
N LYS A 39 -10.87 -2.71 -12.01
CA LYS A 39 -11.57 -3.38 -13.12
C LYS A 39 -12.82 -2.64 -13.56
N LYS A 40 -13.51 -1.97 -12.65
CA LYS A 40 -14.79 -1.32 -12.91
C LYS A 40 -15.09 -0.26 -11.84
N PRO A 41 -14.69 1.01 -12.05
CA PRO A 41 -15.10 2.08 -11.15
C PRO A 41 -16.62 2.29 -11.23
N THR A 42 -17.23 2.65 -10.11
CA THR A 42 -18.66 2.91 -9.98
C THR A 42 -18.94 4.42 -10.06
N ASP A 43 -19.68 4.83 -11.09
CA ASP A 43 -20.06 6.23 -11.33
C ASP A 43 -20.62 6.93 -10.06
N GLY A 44 -20.02 8.07 -9.68
CA GLY A 44 -20.45 8.91 -8.57
C GLY A 44 -20.19 8.34 -7.17
N ASN A 45 -19.44 7.24 -7.05
CA ASN A 45 -19.17 6.60 -5.76
C ASN A 45 -17.94 7.17 -5.05
N VAL A 46 -18.10 8.33 -4.41
CA VAL A 46 -17.04 9.03 -3.65
C VAL A 46 -16.39 8.16 -2.55
N LYS A 47 -17.13 7.22 -1.96
CA LYS A 47 -16.58 6.30 -0.94
C LYS A 47 -15.61 5.29 -1.56
N GLU A 48 -15.91 4.80 -2.75
CA GLU A 48 -15.06 3.88 -3.50
C GLU A 48 -13.81 4.58 -4.01
N GLU A 49 -13.96 5.78 -4.56
CA GLU A 49 -12.86 6.65 -4.99
C GLU A 49 -11.85 6.91 -3.85
N SER A 50 -12.33 7.47 -2.74
CA SER A 50 -11.48 7.73 -1.58
C SER A 50 -10.95 6.44 -0.93
N GLY A 51 -11.70 5.34 -1.04
CA GLY A 51 -11.30 4.01 -0.62
C GLY A 51 -10.15 3.44 -1.44
N LEU A 52 -10.17 3.64 -2.76
CA LEU A 52 -9.11 3.20 -3.68
C LEU A 52 -7.78 3.84 -3.31
N MET A 53 -7.74 5.17 -3.21
CA MET A 53 -6.49 5.89 -2.90
C MET A 53 -5.94 5.52 -1.52
N LYS A 54 -6.82 5.38 -0.51
CA LYS A 54 -6.43 4.88 0.82
C LYS A 54 -5.88 3.46 0.79
N ASN A 55 -6.50 2.57 0.01
CA ASN A 55 -6.04 1.19 -0.10
C ASN A 55 -4.69 1.10 -0.82
N LEU A 56 -4.48 1.90 -1.88
CA LEU A 56 -3.19 2.01 -2.56
C LEU A 56 -2.09 2.50 -1.60
N GLN A 57 -2.37 3.57 -0.84
CA GLN A 57 -1.44 4.08 0.17
C GLN A 57 -1.13 3.02 1.24
N ARG A 58 -2.15 2.37 1.80
CA ARG A 58 -1.97 1.30 2.81
C ARG A 58 -1.11 0.16 2.28
N TYR A 59 -1.31 -0.22 1.01
CA TYR A 59 -0.51 -1.28 0.41
C TYR A 59 0.95 -0.84 0.23
N TYR A 60 1.15 0.42 -0.20
CA TYR A 60 2.46 0.99 -0.32
C TYR A 60 3.20 0.97 1.03
N GLU A 61 2.57 1.49 2.08
CA GLU A 61 3.11 1.53 3.46
C GLU A 61 3.41 0.12 4.00
N TYR A 62 2.59 -0.88 3.65
CA TYR A 62 2.82 -2.26 4.03
C TYR A 62 4.12 -2.82 3.44
N LEU A 63 4.37 -2.56 2.16
CA LEU A 63 5.61 -2.96 1.49
C LEU A 63 6.81 -2.15 1.97
N ASP A 64 6.64 -0.86 2.25
CA ASP A 64 7.67 0.00 2.81
C ASP A 64 8.11 -0.50 4.18
N ASN A 65 7.17 -0.85 5.06
CA ASN A 65 7.43 -1.48 6.36
C ASN A 65 8.21 -2.80 6.21
N ILE A 66 7.90 -3.62 5.20
CA ILE A 66 8.70 -4.83 4.90
C ILE A 66 10.13 -4.45 4.51
N ASN A 67 10.32 -3.49 3.60
CA ASN A 67 11.64 -3.03 3.17
C ASN A 67 12.45 -2.47 4.34
N ASP A 68 11.84 -1.64 5.19
CA ASP A 68 12.46 -1.06 6.39
C ASP A 68 12.96 -2.15 7.34
N ARG A 69 12.15 -3.19 7.58
CA ARG A 69 12.56 -4.34 8.41
C ARG A 69 13.70 -5.13 7.77
N ILE A 70 13.67 -5.31 6.46
CA ILE A 70 14.77 -5.94 5.71
C ILE A 70 16.07 -5.12 5.86
N ASP A 71 15.99 -3.80 5.78
CA ASP A 71 17.16 -2.91 5.83
C ASP A 71 17.74 -2.79 7.25
N ARG A 72 16.88 -2.89 8.28
CA ARG A 72 17.27 -3.02 9.69
C ARG A 72 17.83 -4.40 10.06
N ARG A 73 18.03 -5.29 9.07
CA ARG A 73 18.51 -6.68 9.22
C ARG A 73 17.58 -7.60 10.03
N TRP A 74 16.31 -7.25 10.16
CA TRP A 74 15.27 -8.11 10.75
C TRP A 74 14.74 -9.15 9.76
N ARG A 75 15.61 -9.53 8.81
CA ARG A 75 15.33 -10.34 7.62
C ARG A 75 14.88 -11.76 7.94
N GLU A 76 15.31 -12.29 9.09
CA GLU A 76 14.97 -13.63 9.56
C GLU A 76 13.85 -13.63 10.60
N GLU A 77 13.26 -12.47 10.90
CA GLU A 77 12.11 -12.44 11.80
C GLU A 77 10.93 -13.16 11.16
N ALA A 78 10.30 -14.06 11.95
CA ALA A 78 9.06 -14.74 11.56
C ALA A 78 7.97 -13.76 11.08
N ASN A 79 8.04 -12.49 11.51
CA ASN A 79 7.16 -11.42 11.10
C ASN A 79 7.32 -11.04 9.62
N VAL A 80 8.54 -10.81 9.11
CA VAL A 80 8.78 -10.46 7.70
C VAL A 80 8.32 -11.61 6.80
N LYS A 81 8.68 -12.85 7.15
CA LYS A 81 8.25 -14.03 6.40
C LYS A 81 6.72 -14.14 6.34
N ARG A 82 6.03 -13.97 7.47
CA ARG A 82 4.56 -14.01 7.55
C ARG A 82 3.90 -12.91 6.71
N MET A 83 4.47 -11.71 6.72
CA MET A 83 3.98 -10.61 5.89
C MET A 83 4.08 -10.94 4.39
N LEU A 84 5.23 -11.48 3.96
CA LEU A 84 5.42 -11.95 2.58
C LEU A 84 4.49 -13.09 2.20
N GLU A 85 4.29 -14.06 3.10
CA GLU A 85 3.35 -15.17 2.92
C GLU A 85 1.90 -14.68 2.77
N THR A 86 1.56 -13.56 3.42
CA THR A 86 0.23 -12.94 3.32
C THR A 86 0.05 -12.27 1.95
N ILE A 87 1.09 -11.72 1.33
CA ILE A 87 1.00 -11.25 -0.07
C ILE A 87 0.91 -12.45 -1.03
N GLY A 88 1.70 -13.49 -0.79
CA GLY A 88 1.77 -14.69 -1.61
C GLY A 88 2.85 -14.62 -2.70
N LYS A 89 3.16 -15.78 -3.30
CA LYS A 89 4.27 -15.93 -4.27
C LYS A 89 4.05 -15.13 -5.56
N GLU A 90 2.81 -15.01 -5.99
CA GLU A 90 2.42 -14.26 -7.20
C GLU A 90 2.54 -12.74 -7.01
N GLY A 91 2.69 -12.28 -5.77
CA GLY A 91 2.76 -10.86 -5.45
C GLY A 91 1.40 -10.14 -5.50
N PRO A 92 1.44 -8.81 -5.45
CA PRO A 92 0.24 -7.99 -5.46
C PRO A 92 -0.49 -8.09 -6.82
N GLN A 93 -1.77 -8.44 -6.80
CA GLN A 93 -2.53 -8.72 -8.03
C GLN A 93 -2.92 -7.44 -8.78
N MET A 94 -3.10 -6.33 -8.07
CA MET A 94 -3.48 -5.03 -8.67
C MET A 94 -2.52 -4.58 -9.78
N VAL A 95 -1.24 -4.97 -9.74
CA VAL A 95 -0.22 -4.55 -10.73
C VAL A 95 -0.42 -5.20 -12.10
N ASN A 96 -1.30 -6.21 -12.18
CA ASN A 96 -1.63 -6.94 -13.41
C ASN A 96 -3.01 -6.54 -13.96
N VAL A 97 -3.74 -5.64 -13.28
CA VAL A 97 -5.06 -5.18 -13.74
C VAL A 97 -4.88 -4.20 -14.89
N THR A 98 -5.61 -4.41 -15.98
CA THR A 98 -5.70 -3.44 -17.08
C THR A 98 -6.61 -2.29 -16.65
N ILE A 99 -6.09 -1.07 -16.68
CA ILE A 99 -6.79 0.15 -16.23
C ILE A 99 -7.38 0.87 -17.44
N ASP A 100 -8.70 1.08 -17.43
CA ASP A 100 -9.39 1.95 -18.37
C ASP A 100 -9.44 3.38 -17.82
N SER A 101 -8.49 4.23 -18.22
CA SER A 101 -8.39 5.61 -17.73
C SER A 101 -9.64 6.44 -17.99
N GLU A 102 -10.32 6.25 -19.11
CA GLU A 102 -11.51 7.04 -19.45
C GLU A 102 -12.70 6.64 -18.57
N ALA A 103 -12.77 5.37 -18.15
CA ALA A 103 -13.77 4.93 -17.17
C ALA A 103 -13.60 5.64 -15.81
N PHE A 104 -12.36 5.85 -15.35
CA PHE A 104 -12.07 6.55 -14.08
C PHE A 104 -12.39 8.04 -14.16
N LYS A 105 -11.94 8.72 -15.21
CA LYS A 105 -12.27 10.14 -15.46
C LYS A 105 -13.77 10.37 -15.47
N LYS A 106 -14.51 9.47 -16.12
CA LYS A 106 -15.97 9.54 -16.15
C LYS A 106 -16.61 9.24 -14.79
N ALA A 107 -16.17 8.18 -14.11
CA ALA A 107 -16.81 7.71 -12.90
C ALA A 107 -16.63 8.67 -11.72
N TYR A 108 -15.48 9.31 -11.60
CA TYR A 108 -15.10 10.13 -10.45
C TYR A 108 -14.81 11.60 -10.80
N GLU A 109 -15.09 12.02 -12.03
CA GLU A 109 -14.77 13.37 -12.52
C GLU A 109 -13.27 13.72 -12.44
N TRP A 110 -12.42 12.68 -12.46
CA TRP A 110 -10.97 12.81 -12.43
C TRP A 110 -10.41 13.46 -13.69
N ASP A 111 -9.31 14.19 -13.52
CA ASP A 111 -8.51 14.67 -14.63
C ASP A 111 -7.35 13.72 -14.97
N ASP A 112 -6.46 14.13 -15.88
CA ASP A 112 -5.28 13.36 -16.25
C ASP A 112 -4.30 13.19 -15.07
N ASP A 113 -4.16 14.21 -14.22
CA ASP A 113 -3.22 14.20 -13.10
C ASP A 113 -3.66 13.21 -12.01
N ASP A 114 -4.96 13.11 -11.75
CA ASP A 114 -5.54 12.12 -10.83
C ASP A 114 -5.27 10.68 -11.31
N VAL A 115 -5.53 10.42 -12.60
CA VAL A 115 -5.28 9.11 -13.22
C VAL A 115 -3.79 8.77 -13.21
N ASP A 116 -2.93 9.73 -13.51
CA ASP A 116 -1.49 9.54 -13.52
C ASP A 116 -0.95 9.31 -12.11
N THR A 117 -1.51 9.98 -11.09
CA THR A 117 -1.20 9.74 -9.67
C THR A 117 -1.56 8.30 -9.27
N MET A 118 -2.75 7.82 -9.63
CA MET A 118 -3.17 6.44 -9.38
C MET A 118 -2.21 5.43 -10.04
N LYS A 119 -1.93 5.60 -11.35
CA LYS A 119 -1.02 4.72 -12.10
C LYS A 119 0.39 4.72 -11.55
N THR A 120 0.92 5.90 -11.23
CA THR A 120 2.25 6.05 -10.65
C THR A 120 2.35 5.36 -9.30
N THR A 121 1.30 5.44 -8.48
CA THR A 121 1.25 4.72 -7.20
C THR A 121 1.30 3.20 -7.39
N ILE A 122 0.54 2.66 -8.34
CA ILE A 122 0.56 1.22 -8.68
C ILE A 122 1.94 0.79 -9.19
N LEU A 123 2.59 1.61 -10.02
CA LEU A 123 3.96 1.37 -10.47
C LEU A 123 4.97 1.39 -9.32
N GLY A 124 4.81 2.33 -8.37
CA GLY A 124 5.61 2.37 -7.15
C GLY A 124 5.47 1.11 -6.31
N ILE A 125 4.24 0.63 -6.12
CA ILE A 125 3.95 -0.64 -5.43
C ILE A 125 4.63 -1.82 -6.14
N LYS A 126 4.51 -1.91 -7.47
CA LYS A 126 5.19 -2.95 -8.26
C LYS A 126 6.70 -2.91 -8.06
N TYR A 127 7.30 -1.72 -8.15
CA TYR A 127 8.73 -1.54 -7.96
C TYR A 127 9.18 -1.97 -6.56
N MET A 128 8.45 -1.58 -5.51
CA MET A 128 8.77 -2.00 -4.15
C MET A 128 8.68 -3.51 -3.96
N TRP A 129 7.66 -4.15 -4.53
CA TRP A 129 7.55 -5.60 -4.51
C TRP A 129 8.74 -6.28 -5.19
N ASP A 130 9.18 -5.77 -6.34
CA ASP A 130 10.37 -6.27 -7.03
C ASP A 130 11.65 -6.10 -6.17
N GLN A 131 11.77 -5.02 -5.39
CA GLN A 131 12.87 -4.83 -4.46
C GLN A 131 12.82 -5.83 -3.30
N VAL A 132 11.65 -5.97 -2.67
CA VAL A 132 11.41 -6.91 -1.57
C VAL A 132 11.75 -8.33 -2.00
N THR A 133 11.23 -8.78 -3.15
CA THR A 133 11.48 -10.14 -3.67
C THR A 133 12.95 -10.37 -4.00
N ARG A 134 13.63 -9.43 -4.67
CA ARG A 134 15.08 -9.52 -4.93
C ARG A 134 15.88 -9.65 -3.64
N ARG A 135 15.52 -8.86 -2.62
CA ARG A 135 16.21 -8.86 -1.33
C ARG A 135 15.90 -10.11 -0.51
N THR A 136 14.75 -10.76 -0.70
CA THR A 136 14.27 -11.91 0.08
C THR A 136 14.40 -13.27 -0.60
N LYS A 137 14.98 -13.34 -1.81
CA LYS A 137 15.30 -14.61 -2.52
C LYS A 137 16.03 -15.66 -1.66
N PHE A 138 16.74 -15.24 -0.62
CA PHE A 138 17.40 -16.14 0.34
C PHE A 138 16.42 -16.89 1.27
N LEU A 139 15.19 -16.40 1.45
CA LEU A 139 14.15 -17.07 2.25
C LEU A 139 13.51 -18.24 1.50
N SER A 140 13.56 -18.24 0.16
CA SER A 140 13.01 -19.28 -0.71
C SER A 140 13.99 -20.44 -1.00
N SER A 141 15.25 -20.38 -0.55
CA SER A 141 16.27 -21.40 -0.85
C SER A 141 16.57 -22.37 0.31
N LYS A 142 15.68 -22.48 1.30
CA LYS A 142 15.80 -23.40 2.45
C LYS A 142 14.54 -24.26 2.62
N GLU A 143 14.04 -24.84 1.54
CA GLU A 143 13.19 -26.06 1.58
C GLU A 143 14.06 -27.26 1.18
#